data_AF-A0AAN1UJD4-F1
#
_entry.id   AF-A0AAN1UJD4-F1
#
_cell.length_a   1.000
_cell.length_b   1.000
_cell.length_c   1.000
_cell.angle_alpha   90.00
_cell.angle_beta   90.00
_cell.angle_gamma   90.00
#
_symmetry.space_group_name_H-M   'P 1'
#
loop_
_entity.id
_entity.type
_entity.pdbx_description
1 polymer ?
#
loop_
_entity_poly.entity_id
_entity_poly.type
_entity_poly.pdbx_seq_one_letter_code
_entity_poly.pdbx_strand_id
1 'polypeptide(L)'
;MTTTFKDRAFEALGHVIDPELGIDLVNLGLIYDAQLTAEGTAEITMTLTIAGCPLTEWLAKDIHDELIKLPEVKNIEIEIVWEPAWNESMMSREARMELGIHS
;
A
#
# COMPACT_ATOMS: atom_id res chain seq x y z
N MET A 1 -7.83 15.36 17.11
CA MET A 1 -6.86 14.31 16.71
C MET A 1 -6.22 14.82 15.43
N THR A 2 -4.90 14.99 15.40
CA THR A 2 -4.21 15.45 14.19
C THR A 2 -3.96 14.22 13.34
N THR A 3 -4.67 14.09 12.22
CA THR A 3 -4.45 13.02 11.25
C THR A 3 -3.01 13.11 10.74
N THR A 4 -2.24 12.03 10.87
CA THR A 4 -0.83 12.03 10.44
C THR A 4 -0.75 11.93 8.92
N PHE A 5 0.45 12.14 8.36
CA PHE A 5 0.68 11.81 6.94
C PHE A 5 0.39 10.32 6.67
N LYS A 6 0.86 9.44 7.57
CA LYS A 6 0.65 7.99 7.45
C LYS A 6 -0.83 7.65 7.31
N ASP A 7 -1.71 8.23 8.14
CA ASP A 7 -3.15 8.00 8.04
C ASP A 7 -3.72 8.43 6.67
N ARG A 8 -3.31 9.59 6.15
CA ARG A 8 -3.75 10.09 4.84
C ARG A 8 -3.20 9.28 3.66
N ALA A 9 -1.95 8.83 3.76
CA ALA A 9 -1.35 7.95 2.79
C ALA A 9 -2.07 6.60 2.75
N PHE A 10 -2.35 6.00 3.91
CA PHE A 10 -3.11 4.75 3.98
C PHE A 10 -4.54 4.91 3.46
N GLU A 11 -5.20 6.03 3.72
CA GLU A 11 -6.52 6.32 3.13
C GLU A 11 -6.45 6.37 1.59
N ALA A 12 -5.48 7.11 1.03
CA ALA A 12 -5.29 7.19 -0.42
C ALA A 12 -4.93 5.83 -1.04
N LEU A 13 -4.04 5.08 -0.39
CA LEU A 13 -3.60 3.75 -0.85
C LEU A 13 -4.69 2.68 -0.73
N GLY A 14 -5.71 2.90 0.12
CA GLY A 14 -6.91 2.07 0.15
C GLY A 14 -7.76 2.14 -1.12
N HIS A 15 -7.44 3.05 -2.05
CA HIS A 15 -8.08 3.12 -3.37
C HIS A 15 -7.33 2.31 -4.45
N VAL A 16 -6.11 1.86 -4.15
CA VAL A 16 -5.30 1.05 -5.07
C VAL A 16 -5.68 -0.41 -4.90
N ILE A 17 -6.35 -0.98 -5.90
CA ILE A 17 -6.89 -2.34 -5.87
C ILE A 17 -5.93 -3.31 -6.53
N ASP A 18 -5.64 -4.43 -5.87
CA ASP A 18 -4.96 -5.54 -6.52
C ASP A 18 -5.89 -6.16 -7.58
N PRO A 19 -5.52 -6.18 -8.87
CA PRO A 19 -6.39 -6.64 -9.95
C PRO A 19 -6.59 -8.16 -9.97
N GLU A 20 -5.74 -8.93 -9.28
CA GLU A 20 -5.86 -10.39 -9.18
C GLU A 20 -6.84 -10.78 -8.07
N LEU A 21 -6.79 -10.09 -6.93
CA LEU A 21 -7.60 -10.40 -5.75
C LEU A 21 -8.86 -9.54 -5.61
N GLY A 22 -8.89 -8.37 -6.27
CA GLY A 22 -10.01 -7.43 -6.20
C GLY A 22 -10.12 -6.68 -4.86
N ILE A 23 -9.06 -6.67 -4.05
CA ILE A 23 -9.01 -6.03 -2.72
C ILE A 23 -7.89 -4.99 -2.70
N ASP A 24 -8.05 -3.91 -1.93
CA ASP A 24 -7.03 -2.87 -1.85
C ASP A 24 -5.76 -3.30 -1.10
N LEU A 25 -4.65 -2.66 -1.45
CA LEU A 25 -3.32 -2.98 -0.91
C LEU A 25 -3.23 -2.82 0.61
N VAL A 26 -4.02 -1.92 1.20
CA VAL A 26 -4.01 -1.67 2.65
C VAL A 26 -4.72 -2.79 3.38
N ASN A 27 -5.91 -3.19 2.92
CA ASN A 27 -6.65 -4.31 3.48
C ASN A 27 -5.99 -5.66 3.21
N LEU A 28 -5.25 -5.81 2.10
CA LEU A 28 -4.37 -6.96 1.89
C LEU A 28 -3.14 -6.96 2.82
N GLY A 29 -2.85 -5.85 3.51
CA GLY A 29 -1.70 -5.75 4.40
C GLY A 29 -0.37 -5.69 3.65
N LEU A 30 -0.36 -5.19 2.42
CA LEU A 30 0.84 -5.08 1.58
C LEU A 30 1.62 -3.78 1.83
N ILE A 31 0.98 -2.77 2.41
CA ILE A 31 1.63 -1.51 2.82
C ILE A 31 2.05 -1.60 4.28
N TYR A 32 3.36 -1.53 4.54
CA TYR A 32 3.91 -1.65 5.89
C TYR A 32 4.09 -0.29 6.55
N ASP A 33 4.55 0.69 5.78
CA ASP A 33 4.79 2.04 6.31
C ASP A 33 4.66 3.12 5.24
N ALA A 34 4.38 4.34 5.70
CA ALA A 34 4.33 5.53 4.87
C ALA A 34 4.82 6.74 5.69
N GLN A 35 5.87 7.39 5.18
CA GLN A 35 6.47 8.57 5.80
C GLN A 35 6.61 9.70 4.80
N LEU A 36 6.64 10.93 5.31
CA LEU A 36 6.88 12.11 4.50
C LEU A 36 8.13 12.82 5.00
N THR A 37 9.12 12.97 4.12
CA THR A 37 10.32 13.71 4.44
C THR A 37 10.04 15.21 4.52
N ALA A 38 10.92 15.96 5.17
CA ALA A 38 10.82 17.43 5.23
C ALA A 38 10.86 18.10 3.85
N GLU A 39 11.39 17.41 2.83
CA GLU A 39 11.51 17.91 1.46
C GLU A 39 10.21 17.70 0.66
N GLY A 40 9.31 16.85 1.15
CA GLY A 40 8.03 16.48 0.52
C GLY A 40 8.10 15.18 -0.27
N THR A 41 9.06 14.29 0.02
CA THR A 41 9.10 12.94 -0.56
C THR A 41 8.26 12.00 0.29
N ALA A 42 7.28 11.34 -0.32
CA ALA A 42 6.55 10.25 0.29
C ALA A 42 7.34 8.95 0.13
N GLU A 43 7.83 8.41 1.23
CA GLU A 43 8.53 7.13 1.28
C GLU A 43 7.55 6.05 1.70
N ILE A 44 7.30 5.09 0.80
CA ILE A 44 6.36 4.00 1.01
C ILE A 44 7.13 2.69 1.12
N THR A 45 7.01 2.03 2.26
CA THR A 45 7.56 0.69 2.46
C THR A 45 6.44 -0.32 2.24
N MET A 46 6.60 -1.19 1.25
CA MET A 46 5.60 -2.20 0.91
C MET A 46 6.25 -3.54 0.57
N THR A 47 5.41 -4.58 0.47
CA THR A 47 5.83 -5.90 0.00
C THR A 47 4.93 -6.37 -1.14
N LEU A 48 5.30 -7.47 -1.78
CA LEU A 48 4.52 -8.09 -2.84
C LEU A 48 4.30 -9.57 -2.53
N THR A 49 3.14 -10.07 -2.96
CA THR A 49 2.81 -11.50 -2.89
C THR A 49 3.64 -12.34 -3.86
N ILE A 50 4.09 -11.76 -4.99
CA ILE A 50 4.87 -12.42 -6.04
C ILE A 50 5.95 -11.48 -6.59
N ALA A 51 7.20 -11.96 -6.67
CA ALA A 51 8.31 -11.20 -7.25
C ALA A 51 8.31 -11.26 -8.79
N GLY A 52 8.49 -10.12 -9.45
CA GLY A 52 8.84 -10.05 -10.88
C GLY A 52 7.67 -10.04 -11.87
N CYS A 53 6.45 -9.66 -11.45
CA CYS A 53 5.30 -9.54 -12.35
C CYS A 53 5.17 -8.12 -12.95
N PRO A 54 4.60 -7.98 -14.17
CA PRO A 54 4.21 -6.68 -14.73
C PRO A 54 3.23 -5.92 -13.82
N LEU A 55 2.59 -6.64 -12.89
CA LEU A 55 1.75 -6.11 -11.85
C LEU A 55 2.47 -5.09 -10.94
N THR A 56 3.77 -5.26 -10.68
CA THR A 56 4.53 -4.33 -9.84
C THR A 56 4.60 -2.94 -10.46
N GLU A 57 4.81 -2.84 -11.77
CA GLU A 57 4.87 -1.56 -12.47
C GLU A 57 3.50 -0.88 -12.49
N TRP A 58 2.43 -1.66 -12.63
CA TRP A 58 1.06 -1.16 -12.62
C TRP A 58 0.66 -0.65 -11.23
N LEU A 59 0.89 -1.45 -10.18
CA LEU A 59 0.63 -1.05 -8.79
C LEU A 59 1.47 0.16 -8.40
N ALA A 60 2.75 0.20 -8.78
CA ALA A 60 3.59 1.37 -8.54
C ALA A 60 2.99 2.62 -9.19
N LYS A 61 2.53 2.54 -10.44
CA LYS A 61 1.87 3.66 -11.11
C LYS A 61 0.62 4.12 -10.37
N ASP A 62 -0.25 3.20 -9.95
CA ASP A 62 -1.50 3.55 -9.27
C ASP A 62 -1.24 4.12 -7.86
N ILE A 63 -0.24 3.58 -7.13
CA ILE A 63 0.27 4.16 -5.89
C ILE A 63 0.73 5.61 -6.12
N HIS A 64 1.50 5.84 -7.19
CA HIS A 64 1.96 7.18 -7.55
C HIS A 64 0.79 8.13 -7.84
N ASP A 65 -0.20 7.67 -8.62
CA ASP A 65 -1.36 8.47 -9.01
C ASP A 65 -2.25 8.83 -7.82
N GLU A 66 -2.41 7.95 -6.83
CA GLU A 66 -3.18 8.27 -5.62
C GLU A 66 -2.41 9.20 -4.67
N LEU A 67 -1.12 8.94 -4.42
CA LEU A 67 -0.33 9.73 -3.46
C LEU A 67 -0.02 11.14 -3.95
N ILE A 68 0.15 11.35 -5.26
CA ILE A 68 0.42 12.69 -5.80
C ILE A 68 -0.76 13.66 -5.65
N LYS A 69 -1.96 13.15 -5.35
CA LYS A 69 -3.14 13.98 -5.04
C LYS A 69 -3.02 14.64 -3.65
N LEU A 70 -2.16 14.14 -2.77
CA LEU A 70 -1.90 14.74 -1.48
C LEU A 70 -1.02 15.99 -1.66
N PRO A 71 -1.46 17.19 -1.24
CA PRO A 71 -0.84 18.46 -1.61
C PRO A 71 0.59 18.64 -1.08
N GLU A 72 0.95 17.94 -0.01
CA GLU A 72 2.30 17.96 0.56
C GLU A 72 3.30 17.02 -0.14
N VAL A 73 2.83 16.11 -0.99
CA VAL A 73 3.66 15.15 -1.72
C VAL A 73 4.20 15.80 -2.99
N LYS A 74 5.52 15.80 -3.15
CA LYS A 74 6.24 16.34 -4.32
C LYS A 74 6.97 15.26 -5.09
N ASN A 75 7.47 14.27 -4.37
CA ASN A 75 8.13 13.09 -4.93
C ASN A 75 7.63 11.85 -4.19
N ILE A 76 7.73 10.69 -4.82
CA ILE A 76 7.29 9.42 -4.26
C ILE A 76 8.40 8.41 -4.51
N GLU A 77 8.81 7.72 -3.44
CA GLU A 77 9.80 6.65 -3.48
C GLU A 77 9.17 5.40 -2.87
N ILE A 78 9.17 4.31 -3.64
CA ILE A 78 8.62 3.02 -3.22
C ILE A 78 9.77 2.08 -2.91
N GLU A 79 9.83 1.65 -1.65
CA GLU A 79 10.75 0.62 -1.19
C GLU A 79 10.02 -0.71 -1.06
N ILE A 80 10.42 -1.69 -1.87
CA ILE A 80 9.91 -3.06 -1.79
C ILE A 80 10.78 -3.87 -0.86
N VAL A 81 10.21 -4.32 0.24
CA VAL A 81 10.85 -5.20 1.22
C VAL A 81 10.25 -6.60 1.17
N TRP A 82 11.08 -7.59 1.48
CA TRP A 82 10.69 -9.00 1.57
C TRP A 82 10.63 -9.51 3.02
N GLU A 83 11.09 -8.69 3.97
CA GLU A 83 11.09 -8.98 5.40
C GLU A 83 10.39 -7.85 6.18
N PRO A 84 9.41 -8.15 7.05
CA PRO A 84 8.85 -9.49 7.29
C PRO A 84 8.13 -10.03 6.04
N ALA A 85 8.22 -11.35 5.83
CA ALA A 85 7.52 -12.01 4.73
C ALA A 85 6.01 -11.93 4.93
N TRP A 86 5.31 -11.50 3.88
CA TRP A 86 3.86 -11.37 3.92
C TRP A 86 3.19 -12.72 4.15
N ASN A 87 2.09 -12.71 4.91
CA ASN A 87 1.22 -13.86 5.06
C ASN A 87 -0.22 -13.41 5.36
N GLU A 88 -1.15 -14.34 5.26
CA GLU A 88 -2.59 -14.08 5.35
C GLU A 88 -3.04 -13.44 6.67
N SER A 89 -2.27 -13.59 7.75
CA SER A 89 -2.60 -12.96 9.04
C SER A 89 -2.41 -11.44 9.04
N MET A 90 -1.70 -10.90 8.04
CA MET A 90 -1.50 -9.46 7.85
C MET A 90 -2.69 -8.78 7.18
N MET A 91 -3.60 -9.56 6.58
CA MET A 91 -4.83 -9.04 5.99
C MET A 91 -5.79 -8.52 7.05
N SER A 92 -6.55 -7.49 6.69
CA SER A 92 -7.67 -7.03 7.50
C SER A 92 -8.72 -8.14 7.66
N ARG A 93 -9.56 -8.01 8.68
CA ARG A 93 -10.67 -8.95 8.89
C ARG A 93 -11.63 -8.96 7.70
N GLU A 94 -11.86 -7.80 7.09
CA GLU A 94 -12.76 -7.63 5.95
C GLU A 94 -12.21 -8.34 4.71
N ALA A 95 -10.93 -8.10 4.36
CA ALA A 95 -10.28 -8.80 3.26
C ALA A 95 -10.32 -10.33 3.40
N ARG A 96 -10.03 -10.85 4.61
CA ARG A 96 -10.11 -12.29 4.87
C ARG A 96 -11.51 -12.84 4.65
N MET A 97 -12.55 -12.11 5.08
CA MET A 97 -13.93 -12.53 4.85
C MET A 97 -14.30 -12.53 3.37
N GLU A 98 -13.87 -11.52 2.61
CA GLU A 98 -14.13 -11.43 1.16
C GLU A 98 -13.46 -12.57 0.37
N LEU A 99 -12.26 -12.99 0.78
CA LEU A 99 -11.55 -14.13 0.19
C LEU A 99 -12.03 -15.50 0.72
N GLY A 100 -13.00 -15.54 1.64
CA GLY A 100 -13.48 -16.79 2.24
C GLY A 100 -12.47 -17.46 3.18
N ILE A 101 -11.50 -16.70 3.69
CA ILE A 101 -10.50 -17.17 4.66
C ILE A 101 -11.11 -17.04 6.06
N HIS A 102 -11.39 -18.19 6.68
CA HIS A 102 -12.07 -18.27 7.97
C HIS A 102 -11.15 -18.72 9.12
N SER A 103 -9.85 -18.84 8.87
CA SER A 103 -8.85 -19.34 9.82
C SER A 103 -8.43 -18.35 10.90
#